data_AF-A0AAJ5NPI9-F1
#
_entry.id   AF-A0AAJ5NPI9-F1
#
_cell.length_a   1.000
_cell.length_b   1.000
_cell.length_c   1.000
_cell.angle_alpha   90.00
_cell.angle_beta   90.00
_cell.angle_gamma   90.00
#
_symmetry.space_group_name_H-M   'P 1'
#
loop_
_entity.id
_entity.type
_entity.pdbx_description
1 polymer ?
#
loop_
_entity_poly.entity_id
_entity_poly.type
_entity_poly.pdbx_seq_one_letter_code
_entity_poly.pdbx_strand_id
1 'polypeptide(L)'
;MFRDKYKDKEYFGKRLNFNSKTFERRERQDHRERVLPQYLNRYYLSQSSYSEKLLRINYSLGNSLDEVFKWFKISLNYYQKYYQTKGSIYTLIDYLSLAVLFEDRKEEFIEDVEKIFSKYQSFVDAGEQFEEGYIDTLAIYLLDGRVENFRSHLEYLNMIGNDADSVIEAQKFWYYAHSEASWYDTHETDDAYYGYWSFDTAALCKMRGIYDERFKDLDFFPYDLLVQEDR
;
A
#
# COMPACT_ATOMS: atom_id res chain seq x y z
N MET A 1 -16.07 3.09 11.13
CA MET A 1 -16.88 1.84 11.08
C MET A 1 -15.94 0.68 10.78
N PHE A 2 -16.24 -0.55 11.18
CA PHE A 2 -15.47 -1.73 10.72
C PHE A 2 -15.55 -1.82 9.20
N ARG A 3 -14.41 -2.02 8.52
CA ARG A 3 -14.34 -1.88 7.05
C ARG A 3 -14.34 -3.23 6.33
N ASP A 4 -13.78 -4.27 6.93
CA ASP A 4 -13.57 -5.56 6.26
C ASP A 4 -14.87 -6.35 6.03
N LYS A 5 -14.95 -7.05 4.89
CA LYS A 5 -16.13 -7.84 4.50
C LYS A 5 -15.93 -9.37 4.65
N TYR A 6 -14.71 -9.84 4.92
CA TYR A 6 -14.35 -11.28 4.88
C TYR A 6 -14.09 -11.88 6.26
N LYS A 7 -13.45 -11.13 7.16
CA LYS A 7 -13.22 -11.54 8.55
C LYS A 7 -13.84 -10.54 9.51
N ASP A 8 -14.00 -10.92 10.77
CA ASP A 8 -14.63 -10.10 11.80
C ASP A 8 -13.63 -9.32 12.67
N LYS A 9 -14.16 -8.50 13.59
CA LYS A 9 -13.36 -7.74 14.54
C LYS A 9 -12.52 -8.62 15.47
N GLU A 10 -12.99 -9.82 15.83
CA GLU A 10 -12.26 -10.71 16.71
C GLU A 10 -11.00 -11.25 16.03
N TYR A 11 -11.14 -11.68 14.78
CA TYR A 11 -10.05 -12.08 13.90
C TYR A 11 -8.98 -11.00 13.84
N PHE A 12 -9.36 -9.79 13.44
CA PHE A 12 -8.42 -8.68 13.32
C PHE A 12 -7.84 -8.25 14.67
N GLY A 13 -8.60 -8.36 15.76
CA GLY A 13 -8.08 -8.12 17.11
C GLY A 13 -6.95 -9.09 17.49
N LYS A 14 -7.09 -10.37 17.15
CA LYS A 14 -6.01 -11.38 17.33
C LYS A 14 -4.80 -11.04 16.47
N ARG A 15 -5.00 -10.69 15.20
CA ARG A 15 -3.91 -10.31 14.28
C ARG A 15 -3.20 -9.04 14.74
N LEU A 16 -3.93 -8.01 15.18
CA LEU A 16 -3.38 -6.77 15.72
C LEU A 16 -2.46 -7.06 16.91
N ASN A 17 -2.97 -7.78 17.92
CA ASN A 17 -2.19 -8.11 19.11
C ASN A 17 -0.91 -8.91 18.80
N PHE A 18 -0.99 -9.91 17.90
CA PHE A 18 0.18 -10.69 17.51
C PHE A 18 1.24 -9.85 16.77
N ASN A 19 0.81 -9.08 15.75
CA ASN A 19 1.72 -8.30 14.93
C ASN A 19 2.33 -7.13 15.72
N SER A 20 1.54 -6.41 16.53
CA SER A 20 2.05 -5.31 17.37
C SER A 20 3.10 -5.81 18.37
N LYS A 21 2.79 -6.88 19.12
CA LYS A 21 3.76 -7.45 20.08
C LYS A 21 5.06 -7.90 19.42
N THR A 22 4.95 -8.49 18.22
CA THR A 22 6.12 -8.98 17.50
C THR A 22 6.97 -7.83 16.95
N PHE A 23 6.33 -6.82 16.37
CA PHE A 23 6.98 -5.59 15.91
C PHE A 23 7.69 -4.88 17.07
N GLU A 24 6.98 -4.61 18.16
CA GLU A 24 7.50 -3.93 19.35
C GLU A 24 8.67 -4.68 19.99
N ARG A 25 8.57 -6.01 20.12
CA ARG A 25 9.67 -6.83 20.66
C ARG A 25 10.95 -6.65 19.85
N ARG A 26 10.83 -6.52 18.53
CA ARG A 26 11.98 -6.36 17.62
C ARG A 26 12.53 -4.93 17.60
N GLU A 27 11.69 -3.94 17.91
CA GLU A 27 12.09 -2.53 18.08
C GLU A 27 12.77 -2.23 19.42
N ARG A 28 12.74 -3.16 20.38
CA ARG A 28 13.45 -2.96 21.65
C ARG A 28 14.95 -2.78 21.39
N GLN A 29 15.55 -1.86 22.14
CA GLN A 29 16.96 -1.50 21.98
C GLN A 29 17.88 -2.72 22.05
N ASP A 30 17.66 -3.61 23.02
CA ASP A 30 18.44 -4.83 23.21
C ASP A 30 18.34 -5.80 22.02
N HIS A 31 17.20 -5.84 21.34
CA HIS A 31 17.06 -6.62 20.11
C HIS A 31 17.78 -5.94 18.94
N ARG A 32 17.58 -4.63 18.74
CA ARG A 32 18.16 -3.88 17.62
C ARG A 32 19.69 -3.90 17.64
N GLU A 33 20.30 -3.73 18.81
CA GLU A 33 21.76 -3.74 18.98
C GLU A 33 22.38 -5.13 18.73
N ARG A 34 21.60 -6.21 18.83
CA ARG A 34 22.04 -7.58 18.53
C ARG A 34 21.92 -7.95 17.05
N VAL A 35 21.29 -7.12 16.21
CA VAL A 35 21.19 -7.38 14.77
C VAL A 35 22.55 -7.16 14.13
N LEU A 36 23.22 -8.25 13.75
CA LEU A 36 24.50 -8.17 13.06
C LEU A 36 24.35 -7.51 11.68
N PRO A 37 25.37 -6.79 11.17
CA PRO A 37 25.30 -6.07 9.90
C PRO A 37 24.82 -6.94 8.72
N GLN A 38 25.27 -8.19 8.63
CA GLN A 38 24.86 -9.11 7.55
C GLN A 38 23.37 -9.51 7.59
N TYR A 39 22.68 -9.27 8.70
CA TYR A 39 21.24 -9.56 8.86
C TYR A 39 20.37 -8.31 8.83
N LEU A 40 20.96 -7.13 8.65
CA LEU A 40 20.25 -5.86 8.72
C LEU A 40 19.14 -5.75 7.66
N ASN A 41 19.40 -6.19 6.43
CA ASN A 41 18.39 -6.23 5.37
C ASN A 41 17.21 -7.15 5.74
N ARG A 42 17.46 -8.34 6.30
CA ARG A 42 16.40 -9.25 6.77
C ARG A 42 15.60 -8.66 7.93
N TYR A 43 16.25 -7.90 8.80
CA TYR A 43 15.58 -7.17 9.87
C TYR A 43 14.62 -6.13 9.29
N TYR A 44 15.08 -5.29 8.36
CA TYR A 44 14.25 -4.28 7.69
C TYR A 44 13.08 -4.89 6.91
N LEU A 45 13.32 -5.94 6.13
CA LEU A 45 12.27 -6.69 5.45
C LEU A 45 11.18 -7.16 6.42
N SER A 46 11.58 -7.75 7.54
CA SER A 46 10.62 -8.25 8.53
C SER A 46 9.88 -7.12 9.25
N GLN A 47 10.54 -6.03 9.61
CA GLN A 47 9.87 -4.89 10.26
C GLN A 47 8.91 -4.18 9.31
N SER A 48 9.26 -4.03 8.02
CA SER A 48 8.33 -3.55 7.01
C SER A 48 7.13 -4.47 6.88
N SER A 49 7.32 -5.80 6.78
CA SER A 49 6.20 -6.75 6.69
C SER A 49 5.26 -6.67 7.89
N TYR A 50 5.77 -6.55 9.12
CA TYR A 50 4.90 -6.42 10.30
C TYR A 50 4.15 -5.09 10.34
N SER A 51 4.82 -3.98 9.99
CA SER A 51 4.19 -2.65 9.98
C SER A 51 3.20 -2.49 8.83
N GLU A 52 3.42 -3.13 7.68
CA GLU A 52 2.51 -3.16 6.54
C GLU A 52 1.24 -3.93 6.89
N LYS A 53 1.38 -5.09 7.53
CA LYS A 53 0.24 -5.82 8.10
C LYS A 53 -0.52 -4.97 9.11
N LEU A 54 0.17 -4.26 9.98
CA LEU A 54 -0.46 -3.39 10.97
C LEU A 54 -1.22 -2.24 10.31
N LEU A 55 -0.71 -1.64 9.23
CA LEU A 55 -1.45 -0.68 8.42
C LEU A 55 -2.79 -1.26 7.97
N ARG A 56 -2.77 -2.42 7.30
CA ARG A 56 -4.00 -3.01 6.75
C ARG A 56 -4.96 -3.46 7.84
N ILE A 57 -4.46 -4.08 8.92
CA ILE A 57 -5.27 -4.48 10.08
C ILE A 57 -5.96 -3.26 10.70
N ASN A 58 -5.24 -2.15 10.91
CA ASN A 58 -5.82 -0.93 11.50
C ASN A 58 -6.88 -0.34 10.58
N TYR A 59 -6.65 -0.36 9.27
CA TYR A 59 -7.64 0.08 8.30
C TYR A 59 -8.89 -0.82 8.33
N SER A 60 -8.73 -2.14 8.24
CA SER A 60 -9.82 -3.13 8.34
C SER A 60 -10.64 -3.01 9.62
N LEU A 61 -10.00 -2.77 10.77
CA LEU A 61 -10.67 -2.62 12.07
C LEU A 61 -11.57 -1.37 12.16
N GLY A 62 -11.42 -0.40 11.27
CA GLY A 62 -12.14 0.85 11.38
C GLY A 62 -11.42 1.91 12.22
N ASN A 63 -10.12 1.75 12.48
CA ASN A 63 -9.35 2.76 13.23
C ASN A 63 -9.21 4.05 12.44
N SER A 64 -8.81 5.13 13.13
CA SER A 64 -8.63 6.45 12.52
C SER A 64 -7.55 6.43 11.44
N LEU A 65 -7.70 7.31 10.44
CA LEU A 65 -6.71 7.45 9.39
C LEU A 65 -5.35 7.94 9.92
N ASP A 66 -5.33 8.63 11.07
CA ASP A 66 -4.07 8.97 11.77
C ASP A 66 -3.30 7.72 12.23
N GLU A 67 -4.00 6.71 12.77
CA GLU A 67 -3.35 5.47 13.17
C GLU A 67 -2.90 4.66 11.95
N VAL A 68 -3.68 4.66 10.88
CA VAL A 68 -3.30 4.04 9.59
C VAL A 68 -2.07 4.74 9.00
N PHE A 69 -2.05 6.07 8.98
CA PHE A 69 -0.94 6.89 8.51
C PHE A 69 0.34 6.64 9.31
N LYS A 70 0.23 6.55 10.64
CA LYS A 70 1.37 6.18 11.51
C LYS A 70 2.02 4.87 11.05
N TRP A 71 1.22 3.83 10.80
CA TRP A 71 1.75 2.55 10.33
C TRP A 71 2.28 2.61 8.89
N PHE A 72 1.64 3.39 8.01
CA PHE A 72 2.16 3.70 6.68
C PHE A 72 3.57 4.29 6.75
N LYS A 73 3.76 5.37 7.51
CA LYS A 73 5.06 6.04 7.63
C LYS A 73 6.14 5.12 8.19
N ILE A 74 5.83 4.37 9.24
CA ILE A 74 6.76 3.38 9.83
C ILE A 74 7.14 2.32 8.78
N SER A 75 6.14 1.83 8.04
CA SER A 75 6.33 0.75 7.10
C SER A 75 7.12 1.17 5.86
N LEU A 76 6.81 2.35 5.31
CA LEU A 76 7.54 2.98 4.21
C LEU A 76 9.01 3.21 4.58
N ASN A 77 9.29 3.67 5.81
CA ASN A 77 10.65 3.87 6.28
C ASN A 77 11.47 2.57 6.35
N TYR A 78 10.84 1.46 6.70
CA TYR A 78 11.52 0.16 6.61
C TYR A 78 11.64 -0.30 5.17
N TYR A 79 10.59 -0.11 4.36
CA TYR A 79 10.55 -0.49 2.96
C TYR A 79 11.69 0.11 2.15
N GLN A 80 11.91 1.42 2.22
CA GLN A 80 13.00 2.07 1.50
C GLN A 80 14.39 1.50 1.85
N LYS A 81 14.59 1.03 3.09
CA LYS A 81 15.88 0.49 3.54
C LYS A 81 16.19 -0.90 3.02
N TYR A 82 15.18 -1.70 2.67
CA TYR A 82 15.39 -3.06 2.13
C TYR A 82 14.97 -3.23 0.67
N TYR A 83 14.25 -2.26 0.09
CA TYR A 83 13.71 -2.33 -1.26
C TYR A 83 14.78 -2.82 -2.24
N GLN A 84 14.44 -3.81 -3.06
CA GLN A 84 15.35 -4.53 -3.96
C GLN A 84 14.57 -5.13 -5.13
N THR A 85 15.23 -5.46 -6.23
CA THR A 85 14.63 -5.97 -7.49
C THR A 85 13.77 -7.22 -7.34
N LYS A 86 13.97 -8.00 -6.28
CA LYS A 86 13.18 -9.21 -5.99
C LYS A 86 11.88 -8.93 -5.20
N GLY A 87 11.54 -7.67 -4.99
CA GLY A 87 10.28 -7.28 -4.33
C GLY A 87 9.07 -7.49 -5.24
N SER A 88 7.90 -7.69 -4.65
CA SER A 88 6.65 -7.68 -5.41
C SER A 88 6.36 -6.28 -5.94
N ILE A 89 6.08 -6.17 -7.24
CA ILE A 89 5.66 -4.91 -7.86
C ILE A 89 4.37 -4.37 -7.24
N TYR A 90 3.46 -5.24 -6.82
CA TYR A 90 2.23 -4.88 -6.11
C TYR A 90 2.52 -4.12 -4.82
N THR A 91 3.55 -4.53 -4.07
CA THR A 91 3.95 -3.83 -2.85
C THR A 91 4.45 -2.41 -3.13
N LEU A 92 5.19 -2.21 -4.22
CA LEU A 92 5.65 -0.87 -4.62
C LEU A 92 4.46 0.01 -5.02
N ILE A 93 3.55 -0.53 -5.84
CA ILE A 93 2.31 0.15 -6.24
C ILE A 93 1.50 0.53 -5.00
N ASP A 94 1.31 -0.37 -4.04
CA ASP A 94 0.59 -0.10 -2.80
C ASP A 94 1.20 1.06 -2.01
N TYR A 95 2.54 1.07 -1.81
CA TYR A 95 3.19 2.15 -1.06
C TYR A 95 3.08 3.50 -1.76
N LEU A 96 3.29 3.55 -3.08
CA LEU A 96 3.16 4.79 -3.84
C LEU A 96 1.71 5.27 -3.89
N SER A 97 0.75 4.34 -3.99
CA SER A 97 -0.68 4.66 -3.95
C SER A 97 -1.11 5.20 -2.60
N LEU A 98 -0.64 4.59 -1.50
CA LEU A 98 -0.87 5.11 -0.15
C LEU A 98 -0.20 6.47 0.06
N ALA A 99 0.98 6.71 -0.53
CA ALA A 99 1.64 8.01 -0.51
C ALA A 99 0.79 9.08 -1.20
N VAL A 100 0.18 8.77 -2.35
CA VAL A 100 -0.78 9.66 -3.04
C VAL A 100 -2.01 9.92 -2.16
N LEU A 101 -2.58 8.87 -1.57
CA LEU A 101 -3.74 9.02 -0.71
C LEU A 101 -3.41 9.96 0.47
N PHE A 102 -2.25 9.81 1.10
CA PHE A 102 -1.80 10.67 2.20
C PHE A 102 -1.02 11.93 1.79
N GLU A 103 -1.20 12.44 0.57
CA GLU A 103 -0.42 13.58 0.07
C GLU A 103 -0.51 14.87 0.90
N ASP A 104 -1.58 15.05 1.67
CA ASP A 104 -1.75 16.21 2.58
C ASP A 104 -0.68 16.24 3.70
N ARG A 105 -0.03 15.10 3.91
CA ARG A 105 1.07 14.92 4.88
C ARG A 105 2.39 14.56 4.19
N LYS A 106 2.50 14.86 2.88
CA LYS A 106 3.63 14.48 2.02
C LYS A 106 4.99 14.83 2.61
N GLU A 107 5.12 16.00 3.22
CA GLU A 107 6.37 16.47 3.84
C GLU A 107 6.92 15.50 4.91
N GLU A 108 6.07 14.68 5.53
CA GLU A 108 6.50 13.72 6.55
C GLU A 108 7.17 12.46 5.99
N PHE A 109 7.05 12.18 4.68
CA PHE A 109 7.47 10.90 4.09
C PHE A 109 8.09 11.00 2.68
N ILE A 110 8.06 12.16 2.03
CA ILE A 110 8.48 12.30 0.63
C ILE A 110 9.93 11.85 0.37
N GLU A 111 10.85 12.09 1.31
CA GLU A 111 12.25 11.64 1.18
C GLU A 111 12.37 10.11 1.09
N ASP A 112 11.49 9.37 1.75
CA ASP A 112 11.50 7.91 1.68
C ASP A 112 10.95 7.43 0.32
N VAL A 113 9.96 8.14 -0.26
CA VAL A 113 9.45 7.91 -1.63
C VAL A 113 10.54 8.18 -2.67
N GLU A 114 11.26 9.30 -2.57
CA GLU A 114 12.36 9.65 -3.48
C GLU A 114 13.44 8.57 -3.53
N LYS A 115 13.82 8.03 -2.36
CA LYS A 115 14.81 6.93 -2.27
C LYS A 115 14.34 5.66 -2.94
N ILE A 116 13.06 5.30 -2.75
CA ILE A 116 12.47 4.12 -3.39
C ILE A 116 12.43 4.31 -4.90
N PHE A 117 11.90 5.45 -5.38
CA PHE A 117 11.72 5.70 -6.80
C PHE A 117 13.06 5.82 -7.54
N SER A 118 14.05 6.52 -6.97
CA SER A 118 15.41 6.57 -7.53
C SER A 118 16.01 5.17 -7.69
N LYS A 119 15.75 4.29 -6.72
CA LYS A 119 16.23 2.91 -6.76
C LYS A 119 15.46 2.07 -7.79
N TYR A 120 14.15 2.24 -7.88
CA TYR A 120 13.31 1.63 -8.92
C TYR A 120 13.83 2.00 -10.31
N GLN A 121 14.06 3.30 -10.58
CA GLN A 121 14.59 3.77 -11.86
C GLN A 121 15.95 3.13 -12.17
N SER A 122 16.84 3.04 -11.18
CA SER A 122 18.15 2.38 -11.37
C SER A 122 18.03 0.91 -11.79
N PHE A 123 16.97 0.22 -11.36
CA PHE A 123 16.71 -1.16 -11.75
C PHE A 123 16.09 -1.28 -13.13
N VAL A 124 15.20 -0.36 -13.50
CA VAL A 124 14.67 -0.25 -14.86
C VAL A 124 15.80 0.04 -15.85
N ASP A 125 16.65 1.03 -15.55
CA ASP A 125 17.80 1.41 -16.38
C ASP A 125 18.81 0.26 -16.56
N ALA A 126 18.97 -0.58 -15.53
CA ALA A 126 19.82 -1.77 -15.56
C ALA A 126 19.16 -2.99 -16.22
N GLY A 127 17.87 -2.91 -16.57
CA GLY A 127 17.09 -4.03 -17.11
C GLY A 127 16.80 -5.15 -16.08
N GLU A 128 16.93 -4.86 -14.79
CA GLU A 128 16.65 -5.81 -13.70
C GLU A 128 15.18 -5.79 -13.26
N GLN A 129 14.41 -4.80 -13.70
CA GLN A 129 12.98 -4.67 -13.45
C GLN A 129 12.28 -4.08 -14.69
N PHE A 130 11.05 -4.52 -14.95
CA PHE A 130 10.26 -3.95 -16.04
C PHE A 130 9.75 -2.56 -15.67
N GLU A 131 9.74 -1.68 -16.67
CA GLU A 131 9.10 -0.37 -16.60
C GLU A 131 7.59 -0.56 -16.43
N GLU A 132 6.99 0.18 -15.52
CA GLU A 132 5.59 0.07 -15.14
C GLU A 132 5.02 1.48 -15.06
N GLY A 133 4.35 1.91 -16.12
CA GLY A 133 3.96 3.32 -16.28
C GLY A 133 3.05 3.84 -15.16
N TYR A 134 2.34 2.96 -14.45
CA TYR A 134 1.57 3.38 -13.28
C TYR A 134 2.46 3.78 -12.11
N ILE A 135 3.57 3.08 -11.87
CA ILE A 135 4.57 3.47 -10.86
C ILE A 135 5.16 4.84 -11.20
N ASP A 136 5.54 5.04 -12.47
CA ASP A 136 6.08 6.32 -12.92
C ASP A 136 5.09 7.46 -12.72
N THR A 137 3.82 7.24 -13.07
CA THR A 137 2.75 8.23 -12.88
C THR A 137 2.53 8.58 -11.42
N LEU A 138 2.49 7.59 -10.52
CA LEU A 138 2.36 7.83 -9.08
C LEU A 138 3.54 8.66 -8.55
N ALA A 139 4.76 8.32 -8.95
CA ALA A 139 5.96 9.02 -8.51
C ALA A 139 6.03 10.46 -9.06
N ILE A 140 5.77 10.66 -10.36
CA ILE A 140 5.73 11.99 -11.00
C ILE A 140 4.65 12.86 -10.36
N TYR A 141 3.49 12.30 -10.03
CA TYR A 141 2.45 13.03 -9.32
C TYR A 141 2.93 13.49 -7.93
N LEU A 142 3.56 12.60 -7.16
CA LEU A 142 4.05 12.93 -5.82
C LEU A 142 5.16 14.00 -5.83
N LEU A 143 6.08 13.89 -6.79
CA LEU A 143 7.29 14.72 -6.87
C LEU A 143 7.06 16.05 -7.63
N ASP A 144 6.32 16.01 -8.74
CA ASP A 144 6.12 17.16 -9.63
C ASP A 144 4.69 17.69 -9.65
N GLY A 145 3.72 16.99 -9.05
CA GLY A 145 2.30 17.35 -9.10
C GLY A 145 1.65 17.14 -10.48
N ARG A 146 2.30 16.38 -11.37
CA ARG A 146 1.81 16.14 -12.75
C ARG A 146 1.16 14.77 -12.85
N VAL A 147 0.02 14.70 -13.51
CA VAL A 147 -0.66 13.44 -13.85
C VAL A 147 -0.34 13.11 -15.30
N GLU A 148 0.42 12.05 -15.54
CA GLU A 148 0.77 11.59 -16.87
C GLU A 148 -0.15 10.46 -17.35
N ASN A 149 -0.24 10.29 -18.66
CA ASN A 149 -0.86 9.10 -19.22
C ASN A 149 0.10 7.92 -19.04
N PHE A 150 -0.45 6.76 -18.70
CA PHE A 150 0.34 5.55 -18.50
C PHE A 150 -0.27 4.36 -19.23
N ARG A 151 0.53 3.30 -19.29
CA ARG A 151 0.06 1.95 -19.52
C ARG A 151 0.61 1.07 -18.41
N SER A 152 -0.27 0.27 -17.81
CA SER A 152 0.06 -0.68 -16.75
C SER A 152 -0.01 -2.12 -17.24
N HIS A 153 0.80 -2.99 -16.65
CA HIS A 153 0.61 -4.44 -16.78
C HIS A 153 -0.62 -4.94 -16.00
N LEU A 154 -1.07 -4.18 -15.00
CA LEU A 154 -2.36 -4.39 -14.36
C LEU A 154 -3.45 -3.83 -15.27
N GLU A 155 -3.92 -4.64 -16.23
CA GLU A 155 -4.80 -4.20 -17.32
C GLU A 155 -6.09 -3.51 -16.84
N TYR A 156 -6.59 -3.85 -15.65
CA TYR A 156 -7.78 -3.18 -15.10
C TYR A 156 -7.52 -1.68 -14.82
N LEU A 157 -6.30 -1.26 -14.50
CA LEU A 157 -5.96 0.16 -14.34
C LEU A 157 -6.07 0.92 -15.68
N ASN A 158 -5.76 0.25 -16.79
CA ASN A 158 -5.89 0.84 -18.13
C ASN A 158 -7.36 1.05 -18.53
N MET A 159 -8.30 0.35 -17.88
CA MET A 159 -9.74 0.49 -18.12
C MET A 159 -10.33 1.75 -17.47
N ILE A 160 -9.65 2.32 -16.47
CA ILE A 160 -10.14 3.50 -15.75
C ILE A 160 -9.98 4.72 -16.64
N GLY A 161 -11.10 5.36 -16.96
CA GLY A 161 -11.19 6.59 -17.72
C GLY A 161 -11.23 7.82 -16.81
N ASN A 162 -12.09 8.79 -17.16
CA ASN A 162 -12.26 10.05 -16.44
C ASN A 162 -13.62 10.15 -15.72
N ASP A 163 -14.34 9.04 -15.60
CA ASP A 163 -15.68 8.99 -15.03
C ASP A 163 -15.82 7.85 -14.02
N ALA A 164 -16.82 7.97 -13.16
CA ALA A 164 -17.06 7.00 -12.10
C ALA A 164 -17.52 5.62 -12.61
N ASP A 165 -18.18 5.56 -13.76
CA ASP A 165 -18.65 4.28 -14.31
C ASP A 165 -17.47 3.41 -14.76
N SER A 166 -16.42 4.02 -15.32
CA SER A 166 -15.17 3.34 -15.66
C SER A 166 -14.43 2.80 -14.43
N VAL A 167 -14.44 3.54 -13.32
CA VAL A 167 -13.87 3.09 -12.03
C VAL A 167 -14.65 1.90 -11.49
N ILE A 168 -15.98 1.99 -11.47
CA ILE A 168 -16.87 0.92 -11.01
C ILE A 168 -16.65 -0.36 -11.83
N GLU A 169 -16.47 -0.24 -13.14
CA GLU A 169 -16.25 -1.40 -14.00
C GLU A 169 -14.87 -2.01 -13.80
N ALA A 170 -13.81 -1.20 -13.76
CA ALA A 170 -12.45 -1.67 -13.52
C ALA A 170 -12.33 -2.37 -12.15
N GLN A 171 -13.01 -1.85 -11.12
CA GLN A 171 -12.93 -2.38 -9.76
C GLN A 171 -13.39 -3.84 -9.64
N LYS A 172 -14.28 -4.29 -10.54
CA LYS A 172 -14.73 -5.70 -10.58
C LYS A 172 -13.58 -6.67 -10.87
N PHE A 173 -12.52 -6.20 -11.53
CA PHE A 173 -11.38 -7.02 -11.92
C PHE A 173 -10.22 -6.95 -10.93
N TRP A 174 -10.23 -6.00 -9.98
CA TRP A 174 -9.09 -5.75 -9.09
C TRP A 174 -8.61 -7.02 -8.38
N TYR A 175 -9.51 -7.78 -7.76
CA TYR A 175 -9.13 -8.99 -7.01
C TYR A 175 -8.51 -10.05 -7.92
N TYR A 176 -9.18 -10.37 -9.03
CA TYR A 176 -8.73 -11.41 -9.97
C TYR A 176 -7.45 -11.02 -10.72
N ALA A 177 -7.22 -9.73 -10.98
CA ALA A 177 -5.98 -9.24 -11.57
C ALA A 177 -4.75 -9.50 -10.66
N HIS A 178 -4.98 -9.79 -9.38
CA HIS A 178 -3.96 -10.13 -8.41
C HIS A 178 -3.91 -11.63 -8.08
N SER A 179 -4.43 -12.52 -8.94
CA SER A 179 -4.42 -13.98 -8.70
C SER A 179 -3.02 -14.57 -8.47
N GLU A 180 -1.98 -13.95 -9.03
CA GLU A 180 -0.58 -14.36 -8.85
C GLU A 180 0.07 -13.75 -7.59
N ALA A 181 -0.64 -12.90 -6.85
CA ALA A 181 -0.12 -12.33 -5.62
C ALA A 181 -0.12 -13.37 -4.50
N SER A 182 0.94 -13.40 -3.68
CA SER A 182 1.07 -14.34 -2.56
C SER A 182 0.00 -14.18 -1.48
N TRP A 183 -0.74 -13.07 -1.48
CA TRP A 183 -1.84 -12.80 -0.56
C TRP A 183 -3.22 -13.17 -1.11
N TYR A 184 -3.32 -13.55 -2.39
CA TYR A 184 -4.57 -13.98 -3.01
C TYR A 184 -5.13 -15.20 -2.27
N ASP A 185 -6.45 -15.24 -2.07
CA ASP A 185 -7.20 -16.25 -1.29
C ASP A 185 -6.77 -16.44 0.17
N THR A 186 -5.87 -15.62 0.71
CA THR A 186 -5.50 -15.70 2.14
C THR A 186 -6.68 -15.49 3.10
N HIS A 187 -7.77 -14.84 2.66
CA HIS A 187 -9.02 -14.74 3.42
C HIS A 187 -9.68 -16.10 3.72
N GLU A 188 -9.38 -17.13 2.93
CA GLU A 188 -9.81 -18.51 3.16
C GLU A 188 -8.98 -19.21 4.25
N THR A 189 -7.83 -18.65 4.61
CA THR A 189 -6.96 -19.18 5.66
C THR A 189 -7.36 -18.71 7.05
N ASP A 190 -6.84 -19.39 8.07
CA ASP A 190 -7.10 -19.07 9.46
C ASP A 190 -6.38 -17.82 9.96
N ASP A 191 -5.31 -17.38 9.29
CA ASP A 191 -4.31 -16.60 10.00
C ASP A 191 -3.37 -15.74 9.12
N ALA A 192 -3.48 -15.84 7.79
CA ALA A 192 -2.64 -15.12 6.83
C ALA A 192 -3.35 -13.94 6.13
N TYR A 193 -4.59 -13.62 6.49
CA TYR A 193 -5.35 -12.50 5.94
C TYR A 193 -5.17 -11.22 6.76
N TYR A 194 -4.97 -10.10 6.07
CA TYR A 194 -4.72 -8.79 6.70
C TYR A 194 -5.60 -7.66 6.15
N GLY A 195 -6.54 -7.96 5.25
CA GLY A 195 -7.38 -6.98 4.56
C GLY A 195 -6.99 -6.82 3.10
N TYR A 196 -7.99 -6.77 2.22
CA TYR A 196 -7.82 -6.48 0.80
C TYR A 196 -8.32 -5.08 0.49
N TRP A 197 -7.42 -4.25 -0.05
CA TRP A 197 -7.67 -2.83 -0.25
C TRP A 197 -7.02 -2.37 -1.55
N SER A 198 -7.84 -1.87 -2.48
CA SER A 198 -7.43 -1.33 -3.78
C SER A 198 -6.93 0.11 -3.62
N PHE A 199 -5.75 0.24 -3.02
CA PHE A 199 -5.11 1.56 -2.84
C PHE A 199 -4.76 2.18 -4.19
N ASP A 200 -4.35 1.35 -5.15
CA ASP A 200 -4.08 1.69 -6.54
C ASP A 200 -5.26 2.41 -7.21
N THR A 201 -6.46 1.82 -7.26
CA THR A 201 -7.63 2.45 -7.88
C THR A 201 -7.99 3.77 -7.18
N ALA A 202 -7.95 3.79 -5.86
CA ALA A 202 -8.27 5.00 -5.10
C ALA A 202 -7.25 6.13 -5.33
N ALA A 203 -5.95 5.80 -5.42
CA ALA A 203 -4.92 6.78 -5.75
C ALA A 203 -5.13 7.35 -7.16
N LEU A 204 -5.48 6.51 -8.14
CA LEU A 204 -5.80 6.99 -9.50
C LEU A 204 -7.02 7.92 -9.50
N CYS A 205 -8.05 7.58 -8.74
CA CYS A 205 -9.22 8.45 -8.55
C CYS A 205 -8.81 9.81 -7.98
N LYS A 206 -7.96 9.83 -6.93
CA LYS A 206 -7.46 11.06 -6.31
C LYS A 206 -6.68 11.92 -7.32
N MET A 207 -5.71 11.33 -8.02
CA MET A 207 -4.92 12.02 -9.04
C MET A 207 -5.79 12.63 -10.16
N ARG A 208 -6.85 11.93 -10.58
CA ARG A 208 -7.75 12.39 -11.65
C ARG A 208 -8.93 13.24 -11.16
N GLY A 209 -9.07 13.45 -9.85
CA GLY A 209 -10.20 14.17 -9.26
C GLY A 209 -11.55 13.47 -9.46
N ILE A 210 -11.56 12.14 -9.52
CA ILE A 210 -12.79 11.34 -9.69
C ILE A 210 -13.34 10.98 -8.31
N TYR A 211 -14.48 11.58 -7.96
CA TYR A 211 -15.17 11.33 -6.69
C TYR A 211 -16.62 10.96 -6.96
N ASP A 212 -17.07 9.84 -6.39
CA ASP A 212 -18.45 9.39 -6.50
C ASP A 212 -18.85 8.62 -5.24
N GLU A 213 -20.01 8.95 -4.68
CA GLU A 213 -20.56 8.32 -3.47
C GLU A 213 -20.78 6.81 -3.64
N ARG A 214 -21.04 6.33 -4.87
CA ARG A 214 -21.21 4.91 -5.19
C ARG A 214 -19.97 4.08 -4.87
N PHE A 215 -18.79 4.71 -4.79
CA PHE A 215 -17.54 4.02 -4.45
C PHE A 215 -17.53 3.46 -3.02
N LYS A 216 -18.40 3.95 -2.11
CA LYS A 216 -18.56 3.41 -0.74
C LYS A 216 -18.95 1.93 -0.71
N ASP A 217 -19.70 1.49 -1.71
CA ASP A 217 -20.28 0.14 -1.74
C ASP A 217 -19.40 -0.86 -2.51
N LEU A 218 -18.39 -0.37 -3.23
CA LEU A 218 -17.49 -1.21 -4.03
C LEU A 218 -16.64 -2.14 -3.14
N ASP A 219 -16.44 -3.37 -3.60
CA ASP A 219 -15.55 -4.31 -2.92
C ASP A 219 -14.10 -3.82 -3.01
N PHE A 220 -13.37 -3.97 -1.90
CA PHE A 220 -11.97 -3.59 -1.73
C PHE A 220 -11.66 -2.09 -1.87
N PHE A 221 -12.60 -1.25 -2.30
CA PHE A 221 -12.34 0.16 -2.53
C PHE A 221 -12.20 0.92 -1.18
N PRO A 222 -11.06 1.58 -0.92
CA PRO A 222 -10.82 2.24 0.35
C PRO A 222 -11.41 3.65 0.39
N TYR A 223 -12.74 3.76 0.37
CA TYR A 223 -13.45 5.02 0.11
C TYR A 223 -13.04 6.19 1.01
N ASP A 224 -12.91 5.97 2.31
CA ASP A 224 -12.56 7.04 3.26
C ASP A 224 -11.09 7.47 3.19
N LEU A 225 -10.20 6.67 2.61
CA LEU A 225 -8.85 7.11 2.24
C LEU A 225 -8.88 8.04 1.02
N LEU A 226 -9.84 7.87 0.10
CA LEU A 226 -9.99 8.78 -1.04
C LEU A 226 -10.55 10.14 -0.60
N VAL A 227 -11.65 10.15 0.15
CA VAL A 227 -12.39 11.40 0.42
C VAL A 227 -11.86 12.23 1.58
N GLN A 228 -10.97 11.67 2.42
CA GLN A 228 -10.35 12.29 3.61
C GLN A 228 -10.95 13.66 3.95
N GLU A 229 -12.05 13.65 4.73
CA GLU A 229 -12.75 14.89 5.08
C GLU A 229 -11.74 15.93 5.58
N ASP A 230 -11.69 17.11 4.92
CA ASP A 230 -10.91 18.26 5.35
C ASP A 230 -11.17 18.47 6.85
N ARG A 231 -10.19 18.17 7.69
CA ARG A 231 -10.26 18.41 9.14
C ARG A 231 -9.91 19.84 9.48
#